data_AF-A0A238K5X9-F1
#
_entry.id   AF-A0A238K5X9-F1
#
_cell.length_a   1.000
_cell.length_b   1.000
_cell.length_c   1.000
_cell.angle_alpha   90.00
_cell.angle_beta   90.00
_cell.angle_gamma   90.00
#
_symmetry.space_group_name_H-M   'P 1'
#
loop_
_entity.id
_entity.type
_entity.pdbx_description
1 polymer ?
#
loop_
_entity_poly.entity_id
_entity_poly.type
_entity_poly.pdbx_seq_one_letter_code
_entity_poly.pdbx_strand_id
1 'polypeptide(L)'
;MDETTKSTIIETVVARAKDLRPGIYIGSKYGGTTFVTDPAQPDSISLVGGVYAYKDYVSVEFSKGAEFDDPNGLLEGKGKARRHVKLRSLGDLDFKNVVGFLSQAFA
;
A
#
# COMPACT_ATOMS: atom_id res chain seq x y z
N MET A 1 9.94 14.66 -4.81
CA MET A 1 10.16 14.25 -3.41
C MET A 1 11.60 13.75 -3.30
N ASP A 2 12.34 14.11 -2.25
CA ASP A 2 13.71 13.62 -2.03
C ASP A 2 13.72 12.13 -1.62
N GLU A 3 14.85 11.47 -1.82
CA GLU A 3 14.97 10.02 -1.58
C GLU A 3 14.84 9.64 -0.10
N THR A 4 15.26 10.51 0.83
CA THR A 4 15.11 10.26 2.26
C THR A 4 13.63 10.20 2.63
N THR A 5 12.85 11.19 2.20
CA THR A 5 11.39 11.20 2.44
C THR A 5 10.70 9.97 1.85
N LYS A 6 11.07 9.55 0.62
CA LYS A 6 10.50 8.34 0.00
C LYS A 6 10.79 7.09 0.82
N SER A 7 12.05 6.88 1.19
CA SER A 7 12.46 5.71 1.97
C SER A 7 11.77 5.68 3.32
N THR A 8 11.67 6.82 4.03
CA THR A 8 10.94 6.89 5.31
C THR A 8 9.46 6.54 5.15
N ILE A 9 8.79 7.03 4.10
CA ILE A 9 7.40 6.66 3.84
C ILE A 9 7.28 5.16 3.59
N ILE A 10 8.11 4.59 2.71
CA ILE A 10 8.09 3.15 2.39
C ILE A 10 8.31 2.31 3.64
N GLU A 11 9.35 2.60 4.41
CA GLU A 11 9.68 1.89 5.64
C GLU A 11 8.54 1.96 6.65
N THR A 12 7.91 3.13 6.80
CA THR A 12 6.76 3.31 7.69
C THR A 12 5.56 2.48 7.23
N VAL A 13 5.22 2.50 5.94
CA VAL A 13 4.12 1.69 5.39
C VAL A 13 4.39 0.19 5.61
N VAL A 14 5.62 -0.28 5.37
CA VAL A 14 6.01 -1.68 5.60
C VAL A 14 5.93 -2.06 7.08
N ALA A 15 6.38 -1.17 7.98
CA ALA A 15 6.27 -1.38 9.42
C ALA A 15 4.79 -1.53 9.84
N ARG A 16 3.93 -0.59 9.43
CA ARG A 16 2.48 -0.67 9.70
C ARG A 16 1.85 -1.93 9.14
N ALA A 17 2.29 -2.37 7.95
CA ALA A 17 1.78 -3.59 7.36
C ALA A 17 2.11 -4.84 8.22
N LYS A 18 3.34 -4.92 8.72
CA LYS A 18 3.79 -5.98 9.63
C LYS A 18 3.08 -5.91 10.99
N ASP A 19 2.86 -4.71 11.52
CA ASP A 19 2.12 -4.53 12.77
C ASP A 19 0.68 -5.03 12.65
N LEU A 20 0.01 -4.72 11.53
CA LEU A 20 -1.37 -5.15 11.26
C LEU A 20 -1.47 -6.66 10.98
N ARG A 21 -0.49 -7.23 10.28
CA ARG A 21 -0.45 -8.64 9.95
C ARG A 21 0.99 -9.17 10.06
N PRO A 22 1.40 -9.69 11.24
CA PRO A 22 2.76 -10.19 11.46
C PRO A 22 3.22 -11.28 10.48
N GLY A 23 2.27 -12.05 9.92
CA GLY A 23 2.53 -13.07 8.91
C GLY A 23 2.49 -12.59 7.45
N ILE A 24 2.36 -11.28 7.18
CA ILE A 24 2.38 -10.77 5.81
C ILE A 24 3.78 -10.97 5.21
N TYR A 25 3.85 -11.58 4.04
CA TYR A 25 5.10 -11.69 3.31
C TYR A 25 5.39 -10.39 2.56
N ILE A 26 6.61 -9.89 2.72
CA ILE A 26 7.11 -8.69 2.04
C ILE A 26 7.94 -9.14 0.84
N GLY A 27 7.39 -8.96 -0.36
CA GLY A 27 8.05 -9.29 -1.62
C GLY A 27 8.62 -8.07 -2.34
N SER A 28 9.20 -8.32 -3.51
CA SER A 28 9.63 -7.28 -4.44
C SER A 28 9.11 -7.59 -5.83
N LYS A 29 8.46 -6.61 -6.46
CA LYS A 29 7.97 -6.72 -7.83
C LYS A 29 7.90 -5.34 -8.47
N TYR A 30 8.25 -5.23 -9.75
CA TYR A 30 8.21 -3.98 -10.52
C TYR A 30 8.96 -2.81 -9.87
N GLY A 31 10.05 -3.10 -9.15
CA GLY A 31 10.86 -2.08 -8.48
C GLY A 31 10.24 -1.49 -7.21
N GLY A 32 9.16 -2.08 -6.68
CA GLY A 32 8.59 -1.71 -5.38
C GLY A 32 8.40 -2.90 -4.46
N THR A 33 7.84 -2.63 -3.29
CA THR A 33 7.61 -3.61 -2.24
C THR A 33 6.18 -4.14 -2.32
N THR A 34 6.00 -5.46 -2.29
CA THR A 34 4.67 -6.08 -2.34
C THR A 34 4.25 -6.68 -1.00
N PHE A 35 2.95 -6.67 -0.74
CA PHE A 35 2.32 -7.33 0.41
C PHE A 35 1.60 -8.59 -0.08
N VAL A 36 2.04 -9.76 0.39
CA VAL A 36 1.56 -11.06 -0.05
C VAL A 36 1.07 -11.89 1.13
N THR A 37 -0.14 -12.44 1.04
CA THR A 37 -0.76 -13.23 2.12
C THR A 37 -0.36 -14.70 2.13
N ASP A 38 0.05 -15.24 0.99
CA ASP A 38 0.59 -16.59 0.82
C ASP A 38 1.79 -16.54 -0.14
N PRO A 39 3.04 -16.69 0.38
CA PRO A 39 4.25 -16.60 -0.43
C PRO A 39 4.42 -17.76 -1.41
N ALA A 40 3.66 -18.85 -1.30
CA ALA A 40 3.68 -19.92 -2.30
C ALA A 40 2.97 -19.51 -3.61
N GLN A 41 2.18 -18.44 -3.59
CA GLN A 41 1.38 -17.94 -4.73
C GLN A 41 1.50 -16.41 -4.89
N PRO A 42 2.71 -15.85 -5.05
CA PRO A 42 2.95 -14.41 -4.91
C PRO A 42 2.38 -13.53 -6.02
N ASP A 43 1.96 -14.12 -7.14
CA ASP A 43 1.40 -13.42 -8.30
C ASP A 43 -0.11 -13.60 -8.48
N SER A 44 -0.75 -14.33 -7.55
CA SER A 44 -2.17 -14.67 -7.57
C SER A 44 -3.00 -13.73 -6.68
N ILE A 45 -4.18 -14.18 -6.25
CA ILE A 45 -5.03 -13.47 -5.29
C ILE A 45 -4.31 -13.12 -3.96
N SER A 46 -3.20 -13.80 -3.67
CA SER A 46 -2.38 -13.55 -2.50
C SER A 46 -1.63 -12.22 -2.55
N LEU A 47 -1.42 -11.62 -3.73
CA LEU A 47 -0.90 -10.25 -3.84
C LEU A 47 -2.02 -9.26 -3.52
N VAL A 48 -2.01 -8.74 -2.30
CA VAL A 48 -3.07 -7.87 -1.80
C VAL A 48 -2.76 -6.38 -1.97
N GLY A 49 -1.48 -6.02 -2.16
CA GLY A 49 -1.07 -4.65 -2.40
C GLY A 49 0.43 -4.46 -2.49
N GLY A 50 0.87 -3.21 -2.42
CA GLY A 50 2.29 -2.86 -2.38
C GLY A 50 2.54 -1.36 -2.21
N VAL A 51 3.80 -0.98 -2.04
CA VAL A 51 4.25 0.40 -1.93
C VAL A 51 5.39 0.68 -2.92
N TYR A 52 5.24 1.77 -3.67
CA TYR A 52 6.05 2.08 -4.85
C TYR A 52 6.50 3.55 -4.85
N ALA A 53 7.80 3.79 -5.00
CA ALA A 53 8.35 5.12 -5.17
C ALA A 53 8.18 5.63 -6.60
N TYR A 54 7.67 6.86 -6.74
CA TYR A 54 7.66 7.63 -7.97
C TYR A 54 8.47 8.92 -7.80
N LYS A 55 8.62 9.71 -8.86
CA LYS A 55 9.39 10.97 -8.83
C LYS A 55 8.94 11.92 -7.71
N ASP A 56 7.63 12.10 -7.59
CA ASP A 56 7.04 13.15 -6.75
C ASP A 56 6.19 12.63 -5.59
N TYR A 57 5.98 11.32 -5.49
CA TYR A 57 5.13 10.70 -4.47
C TYR A 57 5.51 9.23 -4.26
N VAL A 58 5.01 8.65 -3.18
CA VAL A 58 4.96 7.21 -2.96
C VAL A 58 3.51 6.75 -3.13
N SER A 59 3.28 5.67 -3.87
CA SER A 59 1.94 5.08 -4.04
C SER A 59 1.80 3.86 -3.14
N VAL A 60 0.71 3.78 -2.37
CA VAL A 60 0.28 2.54 -1.72
C VAL A 60 -0.87 1.98 -2.54
N GLU A 61 -0.67 0.82 -3.15
CA GLU A 61 -1.58 0.17 -4.08
C GLU A 61 -2.31 -0.99 -3.41
N PHE A 62 -3.60 -1.15 -3.72
CA PHE A 62 -4.46 -2.20 -3.17
C PHE A 62 -5.16 -2.97 -4.30
N SER A 63 -4.94 -4.29 -4.37
CA SER A 63 -5.44 -5.12 -5.46
C SER A 63 -6.96 -5.09 -5.60
N LYS A 64 -7.67 -4.99 -4.48
CA LYS A 64 -9.15 -4.92 -4.40
C LYS A 64 -9.66 -3.62 -3.78
N GLY A 65 -8.90 -2.54 -3.85
CA GLY A 65 -9.27 -1.30 -3.15
C GLY A 65 -10.58 -0.65 -3.60
N ALA A 66 -11.18 -1.06 -4.73
CA ALA A 66 -12.51 -0.61 -5.14
C ALA A 66 -13.64 -1.17 -4.27
N GLU A 67 -13.36 -2.22 -3.50
CA GLU A 67 -14.29 -2.84 -2.54
C GLU A 67 -14.17 -2.22 -1.13
N PHE A 68 -13.23 -1.28 -0.93
CA PHE A 68 -12.96 -0.70 0.38
C PHE A 68 -13.98 0.37 0.76
N ASP A 69 -14.26 0.45 2.06
CA ASP A 69 -14.96 1.57 2.66
C ASP A 69 -14.04 2.81 2.64
N ASP A 70 -14.41 3.79 1.82
CA ASP A 70 -13.69 5.07 1.65
C ASP A 70 -14.68 6.26 1.68
N PRO A 71 -15.28 6.56 2.85
CA PRO A 71 -16.29 7.62 2.96
C PRO A 71 -15.75 9.02 2.64
N ASN A 72 -14.43 9.20 2.72
CA ASN A 72 -13.75 10.47 2.47
C ASN A 72 -13.20 10.57 1.03
N GLY A 73 -13.37 9.54 0.20
CA GLY A 73 -12.91 9.54 -1.20
C GLY A 73 -11.40 9.74 -1.36
N LEU A 74 -10.60 9.16 -0.46
CA LEU A 74 -9.14 9.29 -0.44
C LEU A 74 -8.44 8.40 -1.47
N LEU A 75 -9.10 7.33 -1.90
CA LEU A 75 -8.56 6.37 -2.87
C LEU A 75 -8.68 6.89 -4.30
N GLU A 76 -7.57 6.81 -5.01
CA GLU A 76 -7.42 7.13 -6.42
C GLU A 76 -7.50 5.85 -7.29
N GLY A 77 -7.92 6.01 -8.55
CA GLY A 77 -8.00 4.94 -9.55
C GLY A 77 -9.40 4.75 -10.11
N LYS A 78 -9.46 4.37 -11.40
CA LYS A 78 -10.72 4.15 -12.14
C LYS A 78 -10.86 2.73 -12.69
N GLY A 79 -9.94 1.84 -12.34
CA GLY A 79 -9.98 0.44 -12.76
C GLY A 79 -11.12 -0.35 -12.07
N LYS A 80 -11.37 -1.58 -12.53
CA LYS A 80 -12.43 -2.43 -11.99
C LYS A 80 -12.23 -2.80 -10.52
N ALA A 81 -10.99 -3.05 -10.09
CA ALA A 81 -10.68 -3.53 -8.73
C ALA A 81 -9.64 -2.67 -8.01
N ARG A 82 -8.53 -2.34 -8.68
CA ARG A 82 -7.40 -1.66 -8.02
C ARG A 82 -7.73 -0.21 -7.63
N ARG A 83 -7.31 0.17 -6.43
CA ARG A 83 -7.19 1.57 -5.99
C ARG A 83 -5.84 1.80 -5.35
N HIS A 84 -5.47 3.07 -5.20
CA HIS A 84 -4.24 3.47 -4.54
C HIS A 84 -4.39 4.80 -3.83
N VAL A 85 -3.43 5.12 -2.99
CA VAL A 85 -3.27 6.44 -2.40
C VAL A 85 -1.87 6.97 -2.70
N LYS A 86 -1.78 8.24 -3.09
CA LYS A 86 -0.50 8.93 -3.30
C LYS A 86 -0.12 9.73 -2.07
N LEU A 87 1.02 9.39 -1.48
CA LEU A 87 1.66 10.07 -0.37
C LEU A 87 2.71 11.04 -0.91
N ARG A 88 2.48 12.34 -0.72
CA ARG A 88 3.36 13.43 -1.19
C ARG A 88 4.17 14.04 -0.04
N SER A 89 3.88 13.65 1.20
CA SER A 89 4.53 14.09 2.41
C SER A 89 4.43 13.01 3.50
N LEU A 90 5.23 13.13 4.57
CA LEU A 90 5.10 12.24 5.74
C LEU A 90 3.73 12.36 6.41
N GLY A 91 3.13 13.56 6.44
CA GLY A 91 1.80 13.76 7.02
C GLY A 91 0.71 12.96 6.32
N ASP A 92 0.87 12.66 5.03
CA ASP A 92 -0.11 11.88 4.27
C ASP A 92 -0.30 10.46 4.81
N LEU A 93 0.67 9.91 5.57
CA LEU A 93 0.54 8.60 6.22
C LEU A 93 -0.70 8.55 7.12
N ASP A 94 -0.95 9.63 7.86
CA ASP A 94 -2.10 9.76 8.75
C ASP A 94 -3.29 10.40 8.03
N PHE A 95 -3.08 11.51 7.31
CA PHE A 95 -4.16 12.23 6.62
C PHE A 95 -4.88 11.40 5.56
N LYS A 96 -4.19 10.43 4.95
CA LYS A 96 -4.78 9.57 3.91
C LYS A 96 -5.22 8.19 4.41
N ASN A 97 -5.33 8.00 5.73
CA ASN A 97 -5.85 6.77 6.32
C ASN A 97 -5.14 5.48 5.83
N VAL A 98 -3.81 5.52 5.69
CA VAL A 98 -3.05 4.39 5.14
C VAL A 98 -3.25 3.11 5.96
N VAL A 99 -3.25 3.24 7.29
CA VAL A 99 -3.47 2.11 8.22
C VAL A 99 -4.86 1.49 8.03
N GLY A 100 -5.89 2.31 7.85
CA GLY A 100 -7.26 1.83 7.63
C GLY A 100 -7.38 1.02 6.34
N PHE A 101 -6.77 1.48 5.25
CA PHE A 101 -6.79 0.74 3.98
C PHE A 101 -5.91 -0.51 3.99
N LEU A 102 -4.76 -0.49 4.67
CA LEU A 102 -3.95 -1.70 4.90
C LEU A 102 -4.74 -2.74 5.69
N SER A 103 -5.48 -2.33 6.73
CA SER A 103 -6.31 -3.25 7.50
C SER A 103 -7.40 -3.91 6.64
N GLN A 104 -8.06 -3.15 5.77
CA GLN A 104 -9.05 -3.70 4.84
C GLN A 104 -8.42 -4.65 3.81
N ALA A 105 -7.19 -4.36 3.35
CA ALA A 105 -6.47 -5.21 2.41
C ALA A 105 -6.05 -6.57 3.00
N PHE A 106 -5.93 -6.67 4.32
CA PHE A 106 -5.41 -7.85 5.02
C PHE A 106 -6.48 -8.70 5.72
N ALA A 107 -7.72 -8.20 5.76
CA ALA A 107 -8.89 -8.85 6.35
C ALA A 107 -9.27 -10.17 5.64
#